data_AF-A0A7X8RWB5-F1
#
_entry.id   AF-A0A7X8RWB5-F1
#
_cell.length_a   1.000
_cell.length_b   1.000
_cell.length_c   1.000
_cell.angle_alpha   90.00
_cell.angle_beta   90.00
_cell.angle_gamma   90.00
#
_symmetry.space_group_name_H-M   'P 1'
#
loop_
_entity.id
_entity.type
_entity.pdbx_description
1 polymer ?
#
loop_
_entity_poly.entity_id
_entity_poly.type
_entity_poly.pdbx_seq_one_letter_code
_entity_poly.pdbx_strand_id
1 'polypeptide(L)'
;MAIWLGSVAALASVSGALVAQESLLPPGFDNPPAPSRPAPQRSSAPAPARSAAPIAARPAASGSAAPVPTASPVVQPLPDAVQPAATAGGGLSDQALLDSIDPALLAKLIDSARPKSDIPPAGRRSLDVVGVIDQSDGGFPVGSTHYLNGPFVEGVITKMRGRFVSRWGHILARRVIASRLATPVGMNGADWAAIRAQLLLRMGEADAARAMVQSVDSGNFTRGLEDAAMASFLATADPVGLCPITALTAAGRPGWDWELSRAICSAFTDEGSTAMASLDKALRRGTGTKIDILLAQKFAGAATNARRAVKIEWNDVEALTPWSIGMSFATGLEPPEDLRKKAGENYALLAARAPMLSLYSRAAAADVGAARGVLSSRAMIDLYSAIHAQRDAEGENDAADEWAQRAATLRTAYVAEAQDDRLDAIRTLWGDGNDPDRAYAGLVLTSHASARMIPSEALADSAAPLISSMLTAGLDRNAIKWAPFCPVGTEAWGLLVLANPGRANRTGSEGLNAFADNDDSDDAIRSRFLLAGMMGLDRVDPAAARDFAGKLGVDFNRQTRWTRAIDQAAASNNQALVALLAAFGMQGDDWGRMTPLHLYHVVSALHRVGLDNEARMIAAEAVARV
;
A
#
# COMPACT_ATOMS: atom_id res chain seq x y z
N MET A 1 21.75 38.14 44.06
CA MET A 1 22.33 39.35 43.45
C MET A 1 22.53 39.07 41.97
N ALA A 2 21.83 39.82 41.11
CA ALA A 2 21.92 39.90 39.62
C ALA A 2 21.71 38.58 38.81
N ILE A 3 20.56 38.27 38.19
CA ILE A 3 19.81 38.88 37.05
C ILE A 3 20.06 38.12 35.72
N TRP A 4 19.01 37.38 35.30
CA TRP A 4 18.39 37.21 33.98
C TRP A 4 19.10 37.67 32.68
N LEU A 5 19.13 36.77 31.67
CA LEU A 5 18.48 36.91 30.34
C LEU A 5 19.00 35.83 29.35
N GLY A 6 18.09 35.15 28.64
CA GLY A 6 18.47 34.33 27.47
C GLY A 6 17.52 33.19 27.12
N SER A 7 16.29 33.53 26.73
CA SER A 7 15.25 32.61 26.29
C SER A 7 15.43 32.14 24.83
N VAL A 8 14.82 30.98 24.52
CA VAL A 8 14.28 30.53 23.21
C VAL A 8 15.28 30.23 22.08
N ALA A 9 15.58 28.94 21.87
CA ALA A 9 15.80 28.33 20.54
C ALA A 9 15.94 26.79 20.65
N ALA A 10 14.82 26.06 20.75
CA ALA A 10 14.80 24.61 20.48
C ALA A 10 13.37 24.15 20.15
N LEU A 11 12.75 24.82 19.17
CA LEU A 11 11.46 24.43 18.56
C LEU A 11 11.61 24.65 17.05
N ALA A 12 12.41 23.80 16.42
CA ALA A 12 12.53 23.70 14.96
C ALA A 12 13.19 22.37 14.57
N SER A 13 12.51 21.24 14.85
CA SER A 13 12.86 19.94 14.26
C SER A 13 11.65 19.01 14.15
N VAL A 14 10.51 19.56 13.72
CA VAL A 14 9.35 18.78 13.26
C VAL A 14 9.03 19.25 11.84
N SER A 15 9.96 19.02 10.92
CA SER A 15 9.80 19.24 9.47
C SER A 15 10.89 18.45 8.74
N GLY A 16 10.94 17.14 8.98
CA GLY A 16 11.91 16.24 8.33
C GLY A 16 11.31 14.99 7.69
N ALA A 17 10.05 14.65 8.00
CA ALA A 17 9.43 13.39 7.55
C ALA A 17 8.49 13.52 6.34
N LEU A 18 8.55 14.64 5.60
CA LEU A 18 7.68 14.87 4.43
C LEU A 18 8.44 15.11 3.11
N VAL A 19 9.77 14.93 3.08
CA VAL A 19 10.53 14.93 1.81
C VAL A 19 11.48 13.74 1.78
N ALA A 20 10.89 12.58 1.61
CA ALA A 20 11.49 11.49 0.86
C ALA A 20 10.34 10.87 0.05
N GLN A 21 9.99 11.47 -1.09
CA GLN A 21 9.35 10.70 -2.14
C GLN A 21 10.40 9.73 -2.68
N GLU A 22 10.71 8.70 -1.90
CA GLU A 22 11.31 7.50 -2.44
C GLU A 22 10.24 6.80 -3.29
N SER A 23 10.66 6.28 -4.44
CA SER A 23 9.78 5.52 -5.33
C SER A 23 9.02 4.46 -4.53
N LEU A 24 7.68 4.51 -4.57
CA LEU A 24 6.80 3.49 -3.97
C LEU A 24 6.92 2.14 -4.67
N LEU A 25 7.64 2.11 -5.79
CA LEU A 25 7.94 0.91 -6.57
C LEU A 25 9.27 0.31 -6.10
N PRO A 26 9.34 -1.02 -5.91
CA PRO A 26 10.61 -1.69 -5.67
C PRO A 26 11.62 -1.39 -6.78
N PRO A 27 12.94 -1.37 -6.49
CA PRO A 27 13.96 -1.10 -7.49
C PRO A 27 13.79 -1.98 -8.74
N GLY A 28 13.72 -1.37 -9.94
CA GLY A 28 13.54 -2.09 -11.21
C GLY A 28 12.11 -2.12 -11.77
N PHE A 29 11.14 -1.54 -11.06
CA PHE A 29 9.74 -1.42 -11.50
C PHE A 29 9.42 -0.07 -12.17
N ASP A 30 10.40 0.80 -12.35
CA ASP A 30 10.24 2.06 -13.08
C ASP A 30 9.92 1.78 -14.56
N ASN A 31 9.00 2.55 -15.15
CA ASN A 31 8.74 2.49 -16.58
C ASN A 31 10.01 2.89 -17.37
N PRO A 32 10.31 2.26 -18.53
CA PRO A 32 11.40 2.73 -19.38
C PRO A 32 11.15 4.20 -19.78
N PRO A 33 12.18 5.07 -19.78
CA PRO A 33 12.01 6.45 -20.21
C PRO A 33 11.49 6.47 -21.64
N ALA A 34 10.48 7.31 -21.90
CA ALA A 34 10.01 7.55 -23.26
C ALA A 34 11.20 7.96 -24.15
N PRO A 35 11.28 7.48 -25.41
CA PRO A 35 12.39 7.81 -26.29
C PRO A 35 12.52 9.33 -26.40
N SER A 36 13.71 9.84 -26.09
CA SER A 36 14.00 11.27 -26.09
C SER A 36 13.72 11.86 -27.47
N ARG A 37 12.76 12.79 -27.53
CA ARG A 37 12.56 13.65 -28.70
C ARG A 37 13.86 14.43 -28.95
N PRO A 38 14.39 14.50 -30.18
CA PRO A 38 15.60 15.25 -30.45
C PRO A 38 15.44 16.71 -30.04
N ALA A 39 16.38 17.21 -29.25
CA ALA A 39 16.38 18.58 -28.74
C ALA A 39 16.52 19.59 -29.90
N PRO A 40 15.82 20.73 -29.87
CA PRO A 40 16.00 21.79 -30.85
C PRO A 40 17.41 22.40 -30.71
N GLN A 41 18.08 22.47 -31.85
CA GLN A 41 19.44 22.98 -32.03
C GLN A 41 19.50 24.46 -31.58
N ARG A 42 20.33 24.77 -30.58
CA ARG A 42 20.60 26.15 -30.15
C ARG A 42 21.43 26.86 -31.21
N SER A 43 20.89 27.91 -31.82
CA SER A 43 21.64 28.86 -32.62
C SER A 43 22.54 29.71 -31.73
N SER A 44 23.78 29.91 -32.18
CA SER A 44 24.84 30.67 -31.53
C SER A 44 24.50 32.16 -31.42
N ALA A 45 24.69 32.73 -30.22
CA ALA A 45 24.64 34.17 -29.98
C ALA A 45 25.91 34.88 -30.49
N PRO A 46 25.83 36.10 -31.07
CA PRO A 46 27.00 36.90 -31.42
C PRO A 46 27.46 37.80 -30.25
N ALA A 47 28.78 38.05 -30.21
CA ALA A 47 29.47 38.88 -29.21
C ALA A 47 29.30 40.41 -29.44
N PRO A 48 29.54 41.27 -28.42
CA PRO A 48 29.22 42.69 -28.49
C PRO A 48 30.42 43.59 -28.89
N ALA A 49 30.15 44.68 -29.62
CA ALA A 49 31.09 45.80 -29.76
C ALA A 49 30.40 47.19 -29.88
N ARG A 50 30.59 47.97 -28.81
CA ARG A 50 30.84 49.44 -28.61
C ARG A 50 30.44 50.51 -29.66
N SER A 51 29.61 51.44 -29.17
CA SER A 51 29.59 52.92 -29.23
C SER A 51 29.91 53.73 -30.50
N ALA A 52 28.93 54.56 -30.91
CA ALA A 52 29.10 55.97 -31.31
C ALA A 52 27.78 56.77 -31.13
N ALA A 53 27.89 58.05 -30.73
CA ALA A 53 26.80 59.00 -30.43
C ALA A 53 26.56 59.99 -31.62
N PRO A 54 25.85 61.12 -31.48
CA PRO A 54 24.39 61.28 -31.60
C PRO A 54 23.97 62.29 -32.71
N ILE A 55 22.73 62.22 -33.23
CA ILE A 55 22.09 63.34 -33.98
C ILE A 55 20.60 63.46 -33.60
N ALA A 56 20.13 64.71 -33.54
CA ALA A 56 18.92 65.19 -32.89
C ALA A 56 17.65 65.29 -33.77
N ALA A 57 16.50 65.06 -33.10
CA ALA A 57 15.20 65.78 -33.09
C ALA A 57 14.19 65.85 -34.28
N ARG A 58 13.01 65.22 -34.01
CA ARG A 58 11.58 65.67 -34.14
C ARG A 58 10.86 65.75 -35.53
N PRO A 59 9.49 65.75 -35.60
CA PRO A 59 8.45 65.09 -34.77
C PRO A 59 7.22 64.51 -35.55
N ALA A 60 6.35 63.81 -34.79
CA ALA A 60 4.88 63.60 -34.96
C ALA A 60 4.32 62.62 -36.01
N ALA A 61 3.56 61.61 -35.55
CA ALA A 61 2.09 61.51 -35.76
C ALA A 61 1.51 60.20 -35.16
N SER A 62 0.32 60.35 -34.61
CA SER A 62 -0.61 59.37 -34.05
C SER A 62 -1.13 58.33 -35.07
N GLY A 63 -1.31 57.08 -34.66
CA GLY A 63 -1.94 56.03 -35.46
C GLY A 63 -2.51 54.89 -34.60
N SER A 64 -3.80 54.64 -34.79
CA SER A 64 -4.74 53.78 -34.06
C SER A 64 -4.35 52.32 -33.80
N ALA A 65 -4.90 51.79 -32.70
CA ALA A 65 -4.99 50.38 -32.37
C ALA A 65 -6.02 49.63 -33.26
N ALA A 66 -5.74 48.35 -33.53
CA ALA A 66 -6.64 47.38 -34.17
C ALA A 66 -6.45 45.97 -33.55
N PRO A 67 -7.46 45.07 -33.62
CA PRO A 67 -7.88 44.26 -32.48
C PRO A 67 -7.49 42.77 -32.51
N VAL A 68 -7.59 42.15 -31.34
CA VAL A 68 -7.36 40.73 -31.02
C VAL A 68 -8.61 39.89 -31.39
N PRO A 69 -8.48 38.71 -32.02
CA PRO A 69 -9.61 37.84 -32.32
C PRO A 69 -9.97 36.92 -31.14
N THR A 70 -11.25 36.90 -30.78
CA THR A 70 -11.91 35.94 -29.89
C THR A 70 -12.54 34.81 -30.70
N ALA A 71 -12.30 33.55 -30.33
CA ALA A 71 -12.97 32.38 -30.91
C ALA A 71 -14.11 31.89 -30.00
N SER A 72 -15.31 31.77 -30.56
CA SER A 72 -16.50 31.19 -29.93
C SER A 72 -16.68 29.73 -30.37
N PRO A 73 -17.15 28.82 -29.50
CA PRO A 73 -17.37 27.42 -29.87
C PRO A 73 -18.63 27.25 -30.73
N VAL A 74 -18.51 26.47 -31.81
CA VAL A 74 -19.61 25.99 -32.66
C VAL A 74 -20.05 24.62 -32.15
N VAL A 75 -21.33 24.46 -31.83
CA VAL A 75 -21.96 23.17 -31.51
C VAL A 75 -22.51 22.57 -32.80
N GLN A 76 -22.07 21.36 -33.16
CA GLN A 76 -22.60 20.56 -34.27
C GLN A 76 -23.66 19.59 -33.74
N PRO A 77 -24.88 19.52 -34.31
CA PRO A 77 -25.87 18.51 -33.94
C PRO A 77 -25.54 17.15 -34.58
N LEU A 78 -25.60 16.08 -33.78
CA LEU A 78 -25.50 14.68 -34.21
C LEU A 78 -26.84 14.21 -34.83
N PRO A 79 -26.82 13.34 -35.85
CA PRO A 79 -28.03 12.80 -36.47
C PRO A 79 -28.72 11.73 -35.61
N ASP A 80 -30.05 11.68 -35.69
CA ASP A 80 -30.94 10.78 -34.93
C ASP A 80 -30.53 9.30 -35.00
N ALA A 81 -30.12 8.76 -33.84
CA ALA A 81 -29.95 7.34 -33.65
C ALA A 81 -31.26 6.72 -33.12
N VAL A 82 -31.80 5.80 -33.90
CA VAL A 82 -32.98 4.98 -33.58
C VAL A 82 -32.75 4.20 -32.28
N GLN A 83 -33.62 4.42 -31.30
CA GLN A 83 -33.66 3.68 -30.02
C GLN A 83 -34.15 2.24 -30.24
N PRO A 84 -33.49 1.22 -29.66
CA PRO A 84 -34.08 -0.11 -29.53
C PRO A 84 -35.21 -0.09 -28.49
N ALA A 85 -36.36 -0.67 -28.84
CA ALA A 85 -37.48 -0.84 -27.92
C ALA A 85 -37.10 -1.80 -26.78
N ALA A 86 -36.94 -1.25 -25.56
CA ALA A 86 -36.83 -2.04 -24.35
C ALA A 86 -38.22 -2.52 -23.90
N THR A 87 -38.33 -3.82 -23.68
CA THR A 87 -39.51 -4.50 -23.12
C THR A 87 -39.87 -3.96 -21.74
N ALA A 88 -41.14 -3.60 -21.57
CA ALA A 88 -41.73 -3.08 -20.35
C ALA A 88 -41.63 -4.07 -19.18
N GLY A 89 -40.79 -3.75 -18.20
CA GLY A 89 -40.98 -4.13 -16.80
C GLY A 89 -41.56 -2.90 -16.08
N GLY A 90 -42.72 -3.04 -15.43
CA GLY A 90 -43.50 -1.94 -14.85
C GLY A 90 -42.89 -1.29 -13.60
N GLY A 91 -41.70 -0.70 -13.73
CA GLY A 91 -41.17 0.31 -12.81
C GLY A 91 -41.21 1.69 -13.48
N LEU A 92 -41.47 2.74 -12.72
CA LEU A 92 -41.27 4.11 -13.20
C LEU A 92 -39.81 4.27 -13.67
N SER A 93 -39.59 4.82 -14.86
CA SER A 93 -38.22 5.18 -15.29
C SER A 93 -37.65 6.23 -14.34
N ASP A 94 -36.33 6.24 -14.13
CA ASP A 94 -35.65 7.26 -13.30
C ASP A 94 -36.04 8.68 -13.73
N GLN A 95 -36.27 8.88 -15.03
CA GLN A 95 -36.73 10.15 -15.59
C GLN A 95 -38.16 10.52 -15.15
N ALA A 96 -39.11 9.57 -15.19
CA ALA A 96 -40.49 9.81 -14.72
C ALA A 96 -40.55 10.05 -13.20
N LEU A 97 -39.63 9.45 -12.44
CA LEU A 97 -39.46 9.69 -11.02
C LEU A 97 -38.94 11.11 -10.77
N LEU A 98 -37.93 11.56 -11.51
CA LEU A 98 -37.38 12.92 -11.41
C LEU A 98 -38.41 14.00 -11.83
N ASP A 99 -39.17 13.75 -12.89
CA ASP A 99 -40.21 14.67 -13.36
C ASP A 99 -41.42 14.77 -12.41
N SER A 100 -41.58 13.79 -11.50
CA SER A 100 -42.63 13.79 -10.47
C SER A 100 -42.27 14.58 -9.21
N ILE A 101 -41.01 14.99 -9.05
CA ILE A 101 -40.53 15.75 -7.89
C ILE A 101 -40.69 17.24 -8.18
N ASP A 102 -41.33 17.97 -7.27
CA ASP A 102 -41.41 19.44 -7.32
C ASP A 102 -40.01 20.05 -7.49
N PRO A 103 -39.74 20.83 -8.56
CA PRO A 103 -38.44 21.46 -8.79
C PRO A 103 -37.94 22.30 -7.62
N ALA A 104 -38.84 22.93 -6.85
CA ALA A 104 -38.46 23.72 -5.68
C ALA A 104 -38.02 22.82 -4.51
N LEU A 105 -38.68 21.67 -4.32
CA LEU A 105 -38.26 20.67 -3.36
C LEU A 105 -36.93 20.03 -3.79
N LEU A 106 -36.77 19.71 -5.08
CA LEU A 106 -35.54 19.18 -5.63
C LEU A 106 -34.37 20.15 -5.44
N ALA A 107 -34.57 21.44 -5.72
CA ALA A 107 -33.57 22.47 -5.48
C ALA A 107 -33.19 22.58 -3.99
N LYS A 108 -34.17 22.53 -3.07
CA LYS A 108 -33.91 22.50 -1.63
C LYS A 108 -33.16 21.24 -1.20
N LEU A 109 -33.51 20.07 -1.74
CA LEU A 109 -32.82 18.82 -1.46
C LEU A 109 -31.37 18.85 -1.97
N ILE A 110 -31.13 19.38 -3.17
CA ILE A 110 -29.79 19.58 -3.72
C ILE A 110 -28.98 20.56 -2.86
N ASP A 111 -29.58 21.68 -2.44
CA ASP A 111 -28.89 22.69 -1.65
C ASP A 111 -28.57 22.20 -0.22
N SER A 112 -29.50 21.49 0.41
CA SER A 112 -29.27 20.83 1.71
C SER A 112 -28.29 19.67 1.63
N ALA A 113 -28.17 19.01 0.48
CA ALA A 113 -27.18 17.97 0.22
C ALA A 113 -25.80 18.53 -0.17
N ARG A 114 -25.66 19.84 -0.43
CA ARG A 114 -24.35 20.43 -0.73
C ARG A 114 -23.49 20.49 0.53
N PRO A 115 -22.28 19.93 0.48
CA PRO A 115 -21.28 20.06 1.52
C PRO A 115 -21.01 21.52 1.89
N LYS A 116 -21.09 21.85 3.18
CA LYS A 116 -20.61 23.14 3.69
C LYS A 116 -19.09 23.13 3.57
N SER A 117 -18.56 24.04 2.75
CA SER A 117 -17.13 24.08 2.45
C SER A 117 -16.65 25.51 2.38
N ASP A 118 -15.67 25.83 3.23
CA ASP A 118 -14.92 27.09 3.20
C ASP A 118 -13.77 27.05 2.16
N ILE A 119 -13.61 25.92 1.46
CA ILE A 119 -12.58 25.72 0.44
C ILE A 119 -13.10 26.30 -0.89
N PRO A 120 -12.35 27.23 -1.53
CA PRO A 120 -12.70 27.73 -2.86
C PRO A 120 -12.84 26.59 -3.88
N PRO A 121 -13.72 26.68 -4.90
CA PRO A 121 -13.94 25.59 -5.84
C PRO A 121 -12.68 24.99 -6.47
N ALA A 122 -11.68 25.83 -6.77
CA ALA A 122 -10.40 25.39 -7.34
C ALA A 122 -9.50 24.61 -6.37
N GLY A 123 -9.73 24.71 -5.06
CA GLY A 123 -8.99 23.98 -4.02
C GLY A 123 -9.70 22.72 -3.52
N ARG A 124 -10.92 22.45 -3.99
CA ARG A 124 -11.70 21.28 -3.58
C ARG A 124 -11.17 20.02 -4.22
N ARG A 125 -11.13 18.94 -3.46
CA ARG A 125 -10.78 17.62 -3.98
C ARG A 125 -11.98 17.04 -4.74
N SER A 126 -11.74 16.61 -5.98
CA SER A 126 -12.79 16.01 -6.80
C SER A 126 -13.18 14.63 -6.26
N LEU A 127 -14.47 14.31 -6.33
CA LEU A 127 -14.99 12.97 -6.08
C LEU A 127 -15.02 12.09 -7.34
N ASP A 128 -14.70 12.65 -8.51
CA ASP A 128 -14.67 11.91 -9.77
C ASP A 128 -13.41 11.03 -9.88
N VAL A 129 -12.32 11.44 -9.23
CA VAL A 129 -11.04 10.73 -9.20
C VAL A 129 -10.52 10.78 -7.78
N VAL A 130 -10.38 9.62 -7.14
CA VAL A 130 -10.03 9.52 -5.72
C VAL A 130 -8.86 8.57 -5.53
N GLY A 131 -7.88 8.96 -4.72
CA GLY A 131 -6.70 8.17 -4.38
C GLY A 131 -5.47 9.03 -4.15
N VAL A 132 -4.34 8.39 -3.87
CA VAL A 132 -3.12 9.08 -3.44
C VAL A 132 -1.96 8.91 -4.42
N ILE A 133 -1.85 7.76 -5.09
CA ILE A 133 -0.76 7.46 -6.03
C ILE A 133 -1.18 7.84 -7.46
N ASP A 134 -0.45 8.75 -8.08
CA ASP A 134 -0.62 9.10 -9.49
C ASP A 134 -0.08 8.00 -10.41
N GLN A 135 -0.55 7.93 -11.65
CA GLN A 135 0.05 7.04 -12.65
C GLN A 135 1.55 7.31 -12.85
N SER A 136 1.96 8.58 -12.83
CA SER A 136 3.37 8.97 -12.94
C SER A 136 4.23 8.51 -11.76
N ASP A 137 3.63 8.33 -10.59
CA ASP A 137 4.27 7.83 -9.36
C ASP A 137 4.16 6.28 -9.24
N GLY A 138 3.78 5.60 -10.32
CA GLY A 138 3.59 4.15 -10.35
C GLY A 138 2.16 3.69 -10.05
N GLY A 139 1.19 4.57 -9.92
CA GLY A 139 -0.23 4.23 -9.82
C GLY A 139 -0.78 3.63 -11.12
N PHE A 140 -2.04 3.19 -11.08
CA PHE A 140 -2.75 2.73 -12.28
C PHE A 140 -3.39 3.90 -13.06
N PRO A 141 -3.65 3.72 -14.37
CA PRO A 141 -4.33 4.75 -15.16
C PRO A 141 -5.68 5.15 -14.56
N VAL A 142 -5.95 6.45 -14.45
CA VAL A 142 -7.18 6.99 -13.84
C VAL A 142 -8.45 6.39 -14.45
N GLY A 143 -8.48 6.24 -15.79
CA GLY A 143 -9.63 5.73 -16.52
C GLY A 143 -9.90 4.23 -16.35
N SER A 144 -9.02 3.46 -15.69
CA SER A 144 -9.16 2.00 -15.57
C SER A 144 -10.44 1.57 -14.84
N THR A 145 -10.99 2.41 -13.98
CA THR A 145 -12.22 2.12 -13.22
C THR A 145 -13.45 2.88 -13.70
N HIS A 146 -13.28 3.85 -14.61
CA HIS A 146 -14.33 4.80 -14.98
C HIS A 146 -15.60 4.12 -15.53
N TYR A 147 -15.44 3.09 -16.36
CA TYR A 147 -16.56 2.34 -16.96
C TYR A 147 -16.90 1.04 -16.23
N LEU A 148 -16.28 0.78 -15.08
CA LEU A 148 -16.59 -0.42 -14.32
C LEU A 148 -17.93 -0.26 -13.59
N ASN A 149 -18.66 -1.37 -13.49
CA ASN A 149 -19.88 -1.43 -12.71
C ASN A 149 -19.54 -1.32 -11.21
N GLY A 150 -20.05 -0.27 -10.56
CA GLY A 150 -19.83 0.00 -9.14
C GLY A 150 -20.11 -1.17 -8.22
N PRO A 151 -21.34 -1.74 -8.21
CA PRO A 151 -21.68 -2.89 -7.39
C PRO A 151 -20.74 -4.09 -7.55
N PHE A 152 -20.24 -4.34 -8.77
CA PHE A 152 -19.26 -5.39 -8.99
C PHE A 152 -17.93 -5.09 -8.30
N VAL A 153 -17.37 -3.88 -8.49
CA VAL A 153 -16.09 -3.48 -7.89
C VAL A 153 -16.19 -3.42 -6.36
N GLU A 154 -17.30 -2.89 -5.84
CA GLU A 154 -17.62 -2.91 -4.42
C GLU A 154 -17.63 -4.34 -3.87
N GLY A 155 -18.31 -5.27 -4.55
CA GLY A 155 -18.37 -6.67 -4.16
C GLY A 155 -17.00 -7.36 -4.16
N VAL A 156 -16.10 -6.99 -5.07
CA VAL A 156 -14.72 -7.49 -5.11
C VAL A 156 -13.93 -6.96 -3.91
N ILE A 157 -13.99 -5.65 -3.63
CA ILE A 157 -13.18 -5.02 -2.57
C ILE A 157 -13.67 -5.34 -1.16
N THR A 158 -14.98 -5.29 -0.93
CA THR A 158 -15.57 -5.54 0.39
C THR A 158 -15.41 -6.98 0.85
N LYS A 159 -15.33 -7.93 -0.09
CA LYS A 159 -15.06 -9.35 0.20
C LYS A 159 -13.59 -9.68 0.37
N MET A 160 -12.68 -8.74 0.11
CA MET A 160 -11.26 -8.93 0.41
C MET A 160 -10.99 -8.80 1.91
N ARG A 161 -10.44 -9.88 2.50
CA ARG A 161 -10.12 -9.98 3.93
C ARG A 161 -8.85 -9.24 4.35
N GLY A 162 -7.98 -8.88 3.40
CA GLY A 162 -6.73 -8.15 3.66
C GLY A 162 -5.49 -9.02 3.90
N ARG A 163 -5.63 -10.36 3.84
CA ARG A 163 -4.50 -11.30 3.86
C ARG A 163 -4.38 -12.00 2.51
N PHE A 164 -3.15 -12.09 2.01
CA PHE A 164 -2.82 -12.68 0.73
C PHE A 164 -1.70 -13.71 0.89
N VAL A 165 -1.72 -14.76 0.07
CA VAL A 165 -0.69 -15.81 0.06
C VAL A 165 0.66 -15.28 -0.40
N SER A 166 0.64 -14.29 -1.30
CA SER A 166 1.83 -13.67 -1.90
C SER A 166 2.07 -12.27 -1.34
N ARG A 167 3.30 -12.02 -0.91
CA ARG A 167 3.81 -10.69 -0.55
C ARG A 167 3.76 -9.74 -1.74
N TRP A 168 4.17 -10.21 -2.91
CA TRP A 168 4.07 -9.40 -4.15
C TRP A 168 2.62 -9.13 -4.53
N GLY A 169 1.72 -10.09 -4.28
CA GLY A 169 0.28 -9.91 -4.39
C GLY A 169 -0.26 -8.84 -3.45
N HIS A 170 0.19 -8.79 -2.20
CA HIS A 170 -0.15 -7.73 -1.24
C HIS A 170 0.34 -6.36 -1.71
N ILE A 171 1.59 -6.25 -2.18
CA ILE A 171 2.17 -5.00 -2.69
C ILE A 171 1.37 -4.49 -3.90
N LEU A 172 1.00 -5.38 -4.82
CA LEU A 172 0.15 -5.07 -5.97
C LEU A 172 -1.25 -4.62 -5.51
N ALA A 173 -1.85 -5.31 -4.54
CA ALA A 173 -3.14 -4.95 -3.96
C ALA A 173 -3.09 -3.53 -3.35
N ARG A 174 -2.06 -3.22 -2.55
CA ARG A 174 -1.87 -1.87 -1.99
C ARG A 174 -1.78 -0.83 -3.10
N ARG A 175 -0.96 -1.09 -4.12
CA ARG A 175 -0.75 -0.20 -5.26
C ARG A 175 -2.05 0.12 -5.98
N VAL A 176 -2.87 -0.88 -6.31
CA VAL A 176 -4.15 -0.64 -7.01
C VAL A 176 -5.18 0.05 -6.13
N ILE A 177 -5.28 -0.32 -4.85
CA ILE A 177 -6.25 0.27 -3.93
C ILE A 177 -5.89 1.73 -3.60
N ALA A 178 -4.60 2.08 -3.50
CA ALA A 178 -4.13 3.42 -3.21
C ALA A 178 -4.05 4.34 -4.44
N SER A 179 -4.17 3.81 -5.66
CA SER A 179 -4.07 4.58 -6.90
C SER A 179 -5.20 5.61 -7.05
N ARG A 180 -4.89 6.73 -7.70
CA ARG A 180 -5.87 7.72 -8.17
C ARG A 180 -6.67 7.12 -9.30
N LEU A 181 -7.88 6.71 -8.99
CA LEU A 181 -8.76 5.98 -9.89
C LEU A 181 -10.09 6.72 -10.01
N ALA A 182 -10.65 6.75 -11.22
CA ALA A 182 -11.97 7.31 -11.44
C ALA A 182 -13.02 6.56 -10.61
N THR A 183 -14.01 7.28 -10.08
CA THR A 183 -15.12 6.66 -9.38
C THR A 183 -15.92 5.77 -10.35
N PRO A 184 -16.15 4.48 -10.03
CA PRO A 184 -16.90 3.58 -10.89
C PRO A 184 -18.35 4.03 -11.14
N VAL A 185 -18.95 3.57 -12.24
CA VAL A 185 -20.33 3.90 -12.60
C VAL A 185 -21.29 3.41 -11.51
N GLY A 186 -22.14 4.31 -11.02
CA GLY A 186 -23.14 4.01 -10.00
C GLY A 186 -22.61 4.00 -8.57
N MET A 187 -21.38 4.49 -8.33
CA MET A 187 -20.85 4.69 -6.97
C MET A 187 -20.75 6.17 -6.60
N ASN A 188 -20.87 6.46 -5.31
CA ASN A 188 -20.46 7.73 -4.73
C ASN A 188 -18.93 7.74 -4.51
N GLY A 189 -18.24 8.83 -4.85
CA GLY A 189 -16.78 8.92 -4.73
C GLY A 189 -16.24 8.83 -3.29
N ALA A 190 -17.00 9.29 -2.30
CA ALA A 190 -16.63 9.14 -0.88
C ALA A 190 -16.83 7.70 -0.39
N ASP A 191 -17.88 7.00 -0.85
CA ASP A 191 -18.04 5.56 -0.57
C ASP A 191 -16.96 4.72 -1.29
N TRP A 192 -16.56 5.14 -2.49
CA TRP A 192 -15.42 4.57 -3.20
C TRP A 192 -14.10 4.74 -2.44
N ALA A 193 -13.89 5.90 -1.81
CA ALA A 193 -12.78 6.11 -0.88
C ALA A 193 -12.89 5.21 0.37
N ALA A 194 -14.09 5.11 0.94
CA ALA A 194 -14.37 4.39 2.17
C ALA A 194 -14.02 2.91 2.08
N ILE A 195 -14.54 2.19 1.08
CA ILE A 195 -14.32 0.75 0.96
C ILE A 195 -12.83 0.41 0.71
N ARG A 196 -12.11 1.31 0.04
CA ARG A 196 -10.66 1.18 -0.21
C ARG A 196 -9.84 1.46 1.04
N ALA A 197 -10.15 2.52 1.78
CA ALA A 197 -9.51 2.82 3.07
C ALA A 197 -9.73 1.67 4.07
N GLN A 198 -10.94 1.11 4.13
CA GLN A 198 -11.23 -0.04 4.99
C GLN A 198 -10.44 -1.29 4.58
N LEU A 199 -10.26 -1.55 3.28
CA LEU A 199 -9.42 -2.65 2.82
C LEU A 199 -7.94 -2.41 3.18
N LEU A 200 -7.42 -1.21 2.98
CA LEU A 200 -6.06 -0.85 3.38
C LEU A 200 -5.85 -1.09 4.89
N LEU A 201 -6.83 -0.78 5.74
CA LEU A 201 -6.76 -1.10 7.17
C LEU A 201 -6.72 -2.59 7.45
N ARG A 202 -7.56 -3.39 6.77
CA ARG A 202 -7.51 -4.87 6.88
C ARG A 202 -6.18 -5.45 6.41
N MET A 203 -5.50 -4.77 5.49
CA MET A 203 -4.16 -5.10 5.02
C MET A 203 -3.04 -4.62 5.98
N GLY A 204 -3.34 -3.86 7.03
CA GLY A 204 -2.34 -3.25 7.90
C GLY A 204 -1.67 -1.98 7.34
N GLU A 205 -2.19 -1.43 6.24
CA GLU A 205 -1.68 -0.26 5.52
C GLU A 205 -2.29 1.04 6.08
N ALA A 206 -2.16 1.28 7.39
CA ALA A 206 -2.86 2.39 8.07
C ALA A 206 -2.49 3.78 7.51
N ASP A 207 -1.23 4.00 7.11
CA ASP A 207 -0.83 5.30 6.54
C ASP A 207 -1.49 5.54 5.19
N ALA A 208 -1.54 4.52 4.34
CA ALA A 208 -2.25 4.59 3.05
C ALA A 208 -3.75 4.75 3.24
N ALA A 209 -4.34 4.08 4.25
CA ALA A 209 -5.76 4.23 4.58
C ALA A 209 -6.09 5.66 5.03
N ARG A 210 -5.26 6.24 5.92
CA ARG A 210 -5.39 7.63 6.34
C ARG A 210 -5.24 8.58 5.16
N ALA A 211 -4.23 8.38 4.32
CA ALA A 211 -4.03 9.21 3.14
C ALA A 211 -5.22 9.11 2.16
N MET A 212 -5.82 7.93 2.00
CA MET A 212 -7.04 7.71 1.22
C MET A 212 -8.22 8.51 1.79
N VAL A 213 -8.45 8.45 3.11
CA VAL A 213 -9.48 9.25 3.78
C VAL A 213 -9.25 10.75 3.56
N GLN A 214 -8.01 11.21 3.73
CA GLN A 214 -7.63 12.61 3.55
C GLN A 214 -7.62 13.07 2.08
N SER A 215 -7.76 12.15 1.12
CA SER A 215 -7.95 12.49 -0.30
C SER A 215 -9.36 12.99 -0.63
N VAL A 216 -10.28 12.93 0.34
CA VAL A 216 -11.62 13.50 0.25
C VAL A 216 -11.72 14.68 1.21
N ASP A 217 -12.42 15.73 0.82
CA ASP A 217 -12.68 16.87 1.71
C ASP A 217 -13.67 16.46 2.81
N SER A 218 -13.39 16.85 4.06
CA SER A 218 -14.18 16.42 5.24
C SER A 218 -15.67 16.74 5.14
N GLY A 219 -16.06 17.81 4.43
CA GLY A 219 -17.46 18.14 4.17
C GLY A 219 -18.21 17.14 3.29
N ASN A 220 -17.50 16.29 2.55
CA ASN A 220 -18.06 15.32 1.60
C ASN A 220 -18.15 13.90 2.19
N PHE A 221 -17.84 13.72 3.47
CA PHE A 221 -17.76 12.39 4.06
C PHE A 221 -19.14 11.74 4.16
N THR A 222 -19.27 10.56 3.59
CA THR A 222 -20.41 9.67 3.81
C THR A 222 -20.22 8.91 5.12
N ARG A 223 -21.29 8.26 5.60
CA ARG A 223 -21.22 7.45 6.83
C ARG A 223 -20.14 6.37 6.77
N GLY A 224 -19.98 5.72 5.61
CA GLY A 224 -18.94 4.71 5.42
C GLY A 224 -17.53 5.31 5.48
N LEU A 225 -17.34 6.52 4.95
CA LEU A 225 -16.05 7.22 4.99
C LEU A 225 -15.73 7.75 6.39
N GLU A 226 -16.73 8.19 7.17
CA GLU A 226 -16.57 8.54 8.59
C GLU A 226 -16.06 7.35 9.41
N ASP A 227 -16.62 6.16 9.21
CA ASP A 227 -16.18 4.94 9.91
C ASP A 227 -14.77 4.53 9.49
N ALA A 228 -14.45 4.65 8.19
CA ALA A 228 -13.10 4.45 7.69
C ALA A 228 -12.11 5.48 8.26
N ALA A 229 -12.55 6.73 8.46
CA ALA A 229 -11.75 7.78 9.05
C ALA A 229 -11.45 7.51 10.52
N MET A 230 -12.45 7.19 11.34
CA MET A 230 -12.29 6.78 12.73
C MET A 230 -11.20 5.72 12.86
N ALA A 231 -11.34 4.63 12.09
CA ALA A 231 -10.39 3.54 12.11
C ALA A 231 -8.99 3.95 11.61
N SER A 232 -8.88 4.78 10.57
CA SER A 232 -7.59 5.21 10.02
C SER A 232 -6.80 6.15 10.93
N PHE A 233 -7.50 7.09 11.57
CA PHE A 233 -6.89 8.02 12.51
C PHE A 233 -6.45 7.32 13.80
N LEU A 234 -7.24 6.38 14.31
CA LEU A 234 -6.83 5.54 15.44
C LEU A 234 -5.65 4.63 15.08
N ALA A 235 -5.67 3.99 13.91
CA ALA A 235 -4.60 3.10 13.47
C ALA A 235 -3.26 3.82 13.23
N THR A 236 -3.29 5.13 12.98
CA THR A 236 -2.09 5.99 12.88
C THR A 236 -1.82 6.79 14.17
N ALA A 237 -2.52 6.46 15.25
CA ALA A 237 -2.39 7.06 16.58
C ALA A 237 -2.56 8.60 16.60
N ASP A 238 -3.44 9.11 15.74
CA ASP A 238 -3.73 10.54 15.61
C ASP A 238 -5.24 10.80 15.73
N PRO A 239 -5.81 10.69 16.93
CA PRO A 239 -7.24 10.90 17.14
C PRO A 239 -7.68 12.35 16.88
N VAL A 240 -6.79 13.35 16.95
CA VAL A 240 -7.16 14.76 16.66
C VAL A 240 -7.42 15.00 15.17
N GLY A 241 -6.93 14.14 14.30
CA GLY A 241 -7.29 14.15 12.89
C GLY A 241 -8.80 13.98 12.62
N LEU A 242 -9.57 13.50 13.60
CA LEU A 242 -11.03 13.38 13.53
C LEU A 242 -11.75 14.70 13.77
N CYS A 243 -11.11 15.71 14.35
CA CYS A 243 -11.82 16.92 14.81
C CYS A 243 -12.55 17.67 13.70
N PRO A 244 -11.97 17.89 12.50
CA PRO A 244 -12.69 18.49 11.38
C PRO A 244 -13.93 17.68 10.95
N ILE A 245 -13.90 16.35 11.11
CA ILE A 245 -14.99 15.45 10.74
C ILE A 245 -16.10 15.52 11.80
N THR A 246 -15.73 15.47 13.09
CA THR A 246 -16.66 15.60 14.22
C THR A 246 -17.32 16.98 14.31
N ALA A 247 -16.70 18.02 13.76
CA ALA A 247 -17.29 19.36 13.68
C ALA A 247 -18.26 19.53 12.49
N LEU A 248 -18.17 18.65 11.49
CA LEU A 248 -18.91 18.74 10.23
C LEU A 248 -19.86 17.55 10.06
N THR A 249 -19.51 16.58 9.23
CA THR A 249 -20.41 15.49 8.82
C THR A 249 -20.74 14.57 9.99
N ALA A 250 -19.79 14.38 10.91
CA ALA A 250 -19.94 13.48 12.05
C ALA A 250 -20.42 14.15 13.35
N ALA A 251 -20.86 15.42 13.30
CA ALA A 251 -21.30 16.15 14.49
C ALA A 251 -22.42 15.44 15.27
N GLY A 252 -23.36 14.84 14.55
CA GLY A 252 -24.49 14.08 15.11
C GLY A 252 -24.26 12.56 15.18
N ARG A 253 -23.04 12.05 14.94
CA ARG A 253 -22.82 10.60 14.89
C ARG A 253 -23.07 9.95 16.26
N PRO A 254 -23.99 8.97 16.34
CA PRO A 254 -24.17 8.17 17.54
C PRO A 254 -22.99 7.20 17.68
N GLY A 255 -22.79 6.70 18.90
CA GLY A 255 -21.69 5.79 19.22
C GLY A 255 -20.83 6.35 20.33
N TRP A 256 -20.34 5.46 21.18
CA TRP A 256 -19.49 5.82 22.32
C TRP A 256 -18.14 6.38 21.85
N ASP A 257 -17.58 5.80 20.80
CA ASP A 257 -16.35 6.20 20.12
C ASP A 257 -16.45 7.62 19.55
N TRP A 258 -17.56 7.95 18.90
CA TRP A 258 -17.85 9.31 18.42
C TRP A 258 -18.09 10.30 19.56
N GLU A 259 -18.73 9.88 20.66
CA GLU A 259 -18.88 10.70 21.86
C GLU A 259 -17.52 11.02 22.51
N LEU A 260 -16.66 10.02 22.68
CA LEU A 260 -15.30 10.21 23.20
C LEU A 260 -14.46 11.06 22.26
N SER A 261 -14.55 10.87 20.94
CA SER A 261 -13.82 11.66 19.96
C SER A 261 -14.21 13.13 19.99
N ARG A 262 -15.51 13.43 20.11
CA ARG A 262 -15.99 14.82 20.30
C ARG A 262 -15.45 15.43 21.58
N ALA A 263 -15.45 14.68 22.68
CA ALA A 263 -14.90 15.15 23.95
C ALA A 263 -13.37 15.35 23.89
N ILE A 264 -12.64 14.50 23.17
CA ILE A 264 -11.22 14.72 22.87
C ILE A 264 -11.06 16.01 22.09
N CYS A 265 -11.81 16.21 21.01
CA CYS A 265 -11.68 17.38 20.16
C CYS A 265 -11.99 18.69 20.90
N SER A 266 -13.00 18.73 21.77
CA SER A 266 -13.26 19.94 22.57
C SER A 266 -12.15 20.25 23.58
N ALA A 267 -11.39 19.25 24.02
CA ALA A 267 -10.22 19.48 24.88
C ALA A 267 -9.11 20.28 24.16
N PHE A 268 -9.02 20.20 22.83
CA PHE A 268 -8.04 20.89 22.00
C PHE A 268 -8.54 22.24 21.46
N THR A 269 -9.78 22.64 21.76
CA THR A 269 -10.37 23.94 21.36
C THR A 269 -10.66 24.84 22.55
N ASP A 270 -9.80 24.83 23.58
CA ASP A 270 -9.90 25.59 24.83
C ASP A 270 -11.10 25.28 25.74
N GLU A 271 -11.85 24.20 25.48
CA GLU A 271 -12.97 23.74 26.32
C GLU A 271 -12.57 22.58 27.26
N GLY A 272 -11.31 22.59 27.73
CA GLY A 272 -10.71 21.49 28.48
C GLY A 272 -11.49 21.01 29.70
N SER A 273 -12.07 21.92 30.50
CA SER A 273 -12.88 21.54 31.67
C SER A 273 -14.18 20.83 31.28
N THR A 274 -14.83 21.29 30.22
CA THR A 274 -16.09 20.74 29.71
C THR A 274 -15.85 19.38 29.05
N ALA A 275 -14.75 19.26 28.31
CA ALA A 275 -14.27 18.01 27.74
C ALA A 275 -14.06 16.95 28.84
N MET A 276 -13.32 17.30 29.89
CA MET A 276 -13.05 16.37 31.00
C MET A 276 -14.31 16.00 31.77
N ALA A 277 -15.22 16.95 32.02
CA ALA A 277 -16.51 16.66 32.64
C ALA A 277 -17.36 15.69 31.80
N SER A 278 -17.31 15.82 30.48
CA SER A 278 -17.98 14.90 29.54
C SER A 278 -17.39 13.49 29.62
N LEU A 279 -16.05 13.37 29.65
CA LEU A 279 -15.38 12.09 29.79
C LEU A 279 -15.61 11.44 31.17
N ASP A 280 -15.63 12.22 32.25
CA ASP A 280 -15.97 11.72 33.59
C ASP A 280 -17.42 11.20 33.64
N LYS A 281 -18.34 11.88 32.95
CA LYS A 281 -19.73 11.43 32.79
C LYS A 281 -19.82 10.15 31.98
N ALA A 282 -19.05 10.02 30.89
CA ALA A 282 -18.96 8.79 30.11
C ALA A 282 -18.46 7.61 30.96
N LEU A 283 -17.44 7.85 31.80
CA LEU A 283 -16.91 6.85 32.72
C LEU A 283 -17.95 6.40 33.76
N ARG A 284 -18.69 7.35 34.37
CA ARG A 284 -19.75 7.03 35.35
C ARG A 284 -20.94 6.29 34.74
N ARG A 285 -21.25 6.56 33.46
CA ARG A 285 -22.36 5.92 32.74
C ARG A 285 -21.99 4.58 32.12
N GLY A 286 -20.70 4.27 32.00
CA GLY A 286 -20.23 3.10 31.25
C GLY A 286 -20.55 3.20 29.77
N THR A 287 -20.42 4.39 29.16
CA THR A 287 -20.75 4.62 27.74
C THR A 287 -19.91 3.74 26.80
N GLY A 288 -18.69 3.37 27.21
CA GLY A 288 -17.79 2.42 26.55
C GLY A 288 -17.00 1.63 27.60
N THR A 289 -15.94 0.93 27.19
CA THR A 289 -15.11 0.19 28.14
C THR A 289 -14.33 1.15 29.05
N LYS A 290 -14.06 0.73 30.29
CA LYS A 290 -13.30 1.54 31.25
C LYS A 290 -11.93 1.94 30.68
N ILE A 291 -11.22 1.01 30.04
CA ILE A 291 -9.90 1.27 29.45
C ILE A 291 -9.97 2.31 28.33
N ASP A 292 -10.94 2.21 27.42
CA ASP A 292 -11.07 3.12 26.28
C ASP A 292 -11.37 4.56 26.73
N ILE A 293 -12.20 4.72 27.76
CA ILE A 293 -12.52 6.01 28.36
C ILE A 293 -11.30 6.59 29.11
N LEU A 294 -10.57 5.77 29.87
CA LEU A 294 -9.37 6.23 30.58
C LEU A 294 -8.26 6.64 29.62
N LEU A 295 -8.08 5.94 28.50
CA LEU A 295 -7.15 6.33 27.44
C LEU A 295 -7.57 7.67 26.80
N ALA A 296 -8.87 7.86 26.54
CA ALA A 296 -9.41 9.15 26.07
C ALA A 296 -9.17 10.28 27.08
N GLN A 297 -9.41 10.04 28.37
CA GLN A 297 -9.12 11.00 29.44
C GLN A 297 -7.63 11.35 29.54
N LYS A 298 -6.74 10.36 29.40
CA LYS A 298 -5.29 10.58 29.42
C LYS A 298 -4.86 11.46 28.25
N PHE A 299 -5.35 11.16 27.06
CA PHE A 299 -5.02 11.91 25.84
C PHE A 299 -5.57 13.34 25.91
N ALA A 300 -6.86 13.51 26.22
CA ALA A 300 -7.48 14.83 26.38
C ALA A 300 -6.84 15.64 27.52
N GLY A 301 -6.45 14.98 28.61
CA GLY A 301 -5.79 15.60 29.75
C GLY A 301 -4.44 16.23 29.39
N ALA A 302 -3.74 15.71 28.39
CA ALA A 302 -2.48 16.27 27.88
C ALA A 302 -2.66 17.59 27.10
N ALA A 303 -3.84 17.84 26.55
CA ALA A 303 -4.17 19.08 25.83
C ALA A 303 -4.38 20.28 26.78
N THR A 304 -4.79 20.00 28.03
CA THR A 304 -5.21 21.04 28.98
C THR A 304 -4.07 21.50 29.88
N ASN A 305 -4.08 22.79 30.25
CA ASN A 305 -3.16 23.36 31.25
C ASN A 305 -3.31 22.71 32.65
N ALA A 306 -4.39 21.96 32.89
CA ALA A 306 -4.67 21.30 34.16
C ALA A 306 -3.82 20.04 34.42
N ARG A 307 -3.11 19.50 33.41
CA ARG A 307 -2.18 18.34 33.50
C ARG A 307 -2.71 17.20 34.39
N ARG A 308 -3.93 16.72 34.11
CA ARG A 308 -4.55 15.65 34.91
C ARG A 308 -3.78 14.33 34.71
N ALA A 309 -3.26 13.78 35.80
CA ALA A 309 -2.65 12.45 35.79
C ALA A 309 -3.74 11.37 35.79
N VAL A 310 -3.89 10.67 34.66
CA VAL A 310 -4.79 9.52 34.52
C VAL A 310 -3.97 8.23 34.60
N LYS A 311 -4.29 7.40 35.61
CA LYS A 311 -3.69 6.07 35.78
C LYS A 311 -4.41 5.08 34.85
N ILE A 312 -3.64 4.35 34.05
CA ILE A 312 -4.15 3.29 33.18
C ILE A 312 -3.92 1.94 33.88
N GLU A 313 -4.96 1.12 33.94
CA GLU A 313 -4.93 -0.23 34.52
C GLU A 313 -5.52 -1.21 33.50
N TRP A 314 -4.81 -2.30 33.26
CA TRP A 314 -5.15 -3.30 32.23
C TRP A 314 -5.77 -4.59 32.79
N ASN A 315 -5.89 -4.72 34.11
CA ASN A 315 -6.24 -5.97 34.79
C ASN A 315 -7.57 -6.60 34.32
N ASP A 316 -8.56 -5.76 33.96
CA ASP A 316 -9.90 -6.19 33.56
C ASP A 316 -10.08 -6.17 32.02
N VAL A 317 -8.98 -6.10 31.26
CA VAL A 317 -9.01 -6.06 29.80
C VAL A 317 -8.69 -7.44 29.25
N GLU A 318 -9.62 -8.03 28.50
CA GLU A 318 -9.43 -9.37 27.92
C GLU A 318 -8.82 -9.33 26.51
N ALA A 319 -9.14 -8.28 25.74
CA ALA A 319 -8.73 -8.11 24.36
C ALA A 319 -8.56 -6.63 24.00
N LEU A 320 -7.61 -6.34 23.10
CA LEU A 320 -7.39 -5.00 22.57
C LEU A 320 -8.36 -4.72 21.41
N THR A 321 -9.07 -3.60 21.49
CA THR A 321 -9.85 -3.02 20.39
C THR A 321 -8.97 -2.07 19.55
N PRO A 322 -9.35 -1.78 18.29
CA PRO A 322 -8.65 -0.76 17.49
C PRO A 322 -8.54 0.60 18.20
N TRP A 323 -9.56 0.99 18.96
CA TRP A 323 -9.53 2.19 19.82
C TRP A 323 -8.44 2.08 20.88
N SER A 324 -8.45 1.01 21.68
CA SER A 324 -7.47 0.83 22.76
C SER A 324 -6.02 0.79 22.24
N ILE A 325 -5.77 0.17 21.08
CA ILE A 325 -4.44 0.14 20.44
C ILE A 325 -4.04 1.55 20.03
N GLY A 326 -4.87 2.20 19.21
CA GLY A 326 -4.58 3.53 18.66
C GLY A 326 -4.38 4.59 19.74
N MET A 327 -5.24 4.59 20.76
CA MET A 327 -5.15 5.55 21.87
C MET A 327 -3.99 5.23 22.83
N SER A 328 -3.59 3.97 22.98
CA SER A 328 -2.37 3.63 23.73
C SER A 328 -1.16 4.22 23.04
N PHE A 329 -1.02 4.00 21.73
CA PHE A 329 0.05 4.59 20.94
C PHE A 329 0.01 6.13 20.99
N ALA A 330 -1.17 6.74 20.83
CA ALA A 330 -1.32 8.21 20.88
C ALA A 330 -0.91 8.81 22.22
N THR A 331 -0.94 8.02 23.30
CA THR A 331 -0.53 8.43 24.65
C THR A 331 0.86 7.94 25.05
N GLY A 332 1.62 7.35 24.12
CA GLY A 332 2.97 6.81 24.35
C GLY A 332 2.97 5.58 25.28
N LEU A 333 1.84 4.88 25.39
CA LEU A 333 1.70 3.67 26.18
C LEU A 333 1.79 2.44 25.28
N GLU A 334 2.54 1.44 25.73
CA GLU A 334 2.53 0.12 25.13
C GLU A 334 1.62 -0.80 25.94
N PRO A 335 0.65 -1.49 25.30
CA PRO A 335 -0.17 -2.48 25.99
C PRO A 335 0.65 -3.65 26.56
N PRO A 336 0.20 -4.28 27.65
CA PRO A 336 0.82 -5.49 28.20
C PRO A 336 1.07 -6.59 27.17
N GLU A 337 2.17 -7.33 27.33
CA GLU A 337 2.62 -8.34 26.37
C GLU A 337 1.59 -9.45 26.09
N ASP A 338 0.86 -9.89 27.11
CA ASP A 338 -0.17 -10.91 26.98
C ASP A 338 -1.33 -10.42 26.10
N LEU A 339 -1.73 -9.16 26.23
CA LEU A 339 -2.74 -8.53 25.38
C LEU A 339 -2.24 -8.31 23.95
N ARG A 340 -0.98 -7.94 23.77
CA ARG A 340 -0.35 -7.82 22.44
C ARG A 340 -0.31 -9.17 21.73
N LYS A 341 0.08 -10.24 22.43
CA LYS A 341 0.10 -11.61 21.89
C LYS A 341 -1.31 -12.08 21.50
N LYS A 342 -2.33 -11.81 22.31
CA LYS A 342 -3.74 -12.12 21.98
C LYS A 342 -4.25 -11.34 20.77
N ALA A 343 -3.84 -10.07 20.62
CA ALA A 343 -4.20 -9.24 19.47
C ALA A 343 -3.49 -9.70 18.18
N GLY A 344 -2.35 -10.37 18.32
CA GLY A 344 -1.64 -11.05 17.23
C GLY A 344 -1.19 -10.10 16.12
N GLU A 345 -1.34 -10.56 14.88
CA GLU A 345 -0.85 -9.86 13.68
C GLU A 345 -1.45 -8.46 13.51
N ASN A 346 -2.72 -8.25 13.89
CA ASN A 346 -3.37 -6.96 13.78
C ASN A 346 -2.67 -5.89 14.63
N TYR A 347 -2.17 -6.26 15.81
CA TYR A 347 -1.33 -5.37 16.62
C TYR A 347 0.04 -5.19 15.96
N ALA A 348 0.69 -6.29 15.53
CA ALA A 348 2.03 -6.24 14.95
C ALA A 348 2.11 -5.31 13.72
N LEU A 349 1.13 -5.38 12.81
CA LEU A 349 1.11 -4.54 11.60
C LEU A 349 1.03 -3.04 11.90
N LEU A 350 0.38 -2.66 13.02
CA LEU A 350 0.34 -1.28 13.48
C LEU A 350 1.63 -0.92 14.22
N ALA A 351 2.06 -1.77 15.16
CA ALA A 351 3.23 -1.54 16.00
C ALA A 351 4.53 -1.41 15.20
N ALA A 352 4.72 -2.19 14.13
CA ALA A 352 5.92 -2.15 13.29
C ALA A 352 6.19 -0.76 12.68
N ARG A 353 5.12 0.02 12.44
CA ARG A 353 5.17 1.35 11.81
C ARG A 353 4.90 2.49 12.81
N ALA A 354 4.75 2.19 14.10
CA ALA A 354 4.40 3.13 15.14
C ALA A 354 5.67 3.82 15.70
N PRO A 355 6.02 5.06 15.28
CA PRO A 355 7.30 5.68 15.63
C PRO A 355 7.42 6.07 17.11
N MET A 356 6.29 6.16 17.83
CA MET A 356 6.23 6.43 19.27
C MET A 356 6.61 5.22 20.13
N LEU A 357 6.64 4.02 19.56
CA LEU A 357 7.10 2.82 20.25
C LEU A 357 8.62 2.71 20.22
N SER A 358 9.18 1.94 21.17
CA SER A 358 10.61 1.63 21.18
C SER A 358 11.04 0.91 19.89
N LEU A 359 12.32 1.03 19.52
CA LEU A 359 12.86 0.30 18.36
C LEU A 359 12.71 -1.21 18.53
N TYR A 360 12.84 -1.72 19.75
CA TYR A 360 12.70 -3.15 20.08
C TYR A 360 11.26 -3.64 19.90
N SER A 361 10.27 -2.89 20.38
CA SER A 361 8.85 -3.21 20.19
C SER A 361 8.48 -3.22 18.70
N ARG A 362 9.04 -2.28 17.93
CA ARG A 362 8.87 -2.22 16.48
C ARG A 362 9.56 -3.40 15.78
N ALA A 363 10.77 -3.79 16.19
CA ALA A 363 11.49 -4.94 15.64
C ALA A 363 10.77 -6.26 15.89
N ALA A 364 10.22 -6.45 17.09
CA ALA A 364 9.39 -7.61 17.44
C ALA A 364 8.15 -7.74 16.56
N ALA A 365 7.62 -6.62 16.05
CA ALA A 365 6.50 -6.59 15.15
C ALA A 365 6.88 -6.60 13.66
N ALA A 366 8.15 -6.32 13.34
CA ALA A 366 8.62 -6.06 11.99
C ALA A 366 8.61 -7.31 11.11
N ASP A 367 8.81 -8.50 11.68
CA ASP A 367 8.80 -9.76 10.93
C ASP A 367 7.45 -9.99 10.24
N VAL A 368 6.33 -9.80 10.96
CA VAL A 368 4.97 -9.88 10.40
C VAL A 368 4.79 -8.85 9.27
N GLY A 369 5.23 -7.60 9.49
CA GLY A 369 5.14 -6.55 8.49
C GLY A 369 5.95 -6.83 7.22
N ALA A 370 7.15 -7.38 7.36
CA ALA A 370 8.01 -7.75 6.25
C ALA A 370 7.45 -8.93 5.44
N ALA A 371 7.00 -9.98 6.14
CA ALA A 371 6.43 -11.17 5.53
C ALA A 371 5.15 -10.84 4.74
N ARG A 372 4.32 -9.93 5.27
CA ARG A 372 3.09 -9.47 4.61
C ARG A 372 3.32 -8.51 3.44
N GLY A 373 4.47 -7.84 3.36
CA GLY A 373 4.74 -6.82 2.34
C GLY A 373 4.36 -5.40 2.74
N VAL A 374 4.03 -5.18 4.02
CA VAL A 374 3.86 -3.85 4.61
C VAL A 374 5.21 -3.16 4.75
N LEU A 375 6.24 -3.87 5.22
CA LEU A 375 7.61 -3.36 5.28
C LEU A 375 8.46 -3.78 4.08
N SER A 376 9.25 -2.83 3.57
CA SER A 376 10.29 -3.09 2.58
C SER A 376 11.56 -3.59 3.26
N SER A 377 12.44 -4.24 2.49
CA SER A 377 13.77 -4.62 2.97
C SER A 377 14.57 -3.41 3.47
N ARG A 378 14.47 -2.26 2.79
CA ARG A 378 15.11 -1.01 3.23
C ARG A 378 14.59 -0.54 4.60
N ALA A 379 13.26 -0.50 4.79
CA ALA A 379 12.68 -0.10 6.07
C ALA A 379 13.12 -1.03 7.22
N MET A 380 13.25 -2.33 6.94
CA MET A 380 13.81 -3.29 7.89
C MET A 380 15.27 -2.98 8.21
N ILE A 381 16.13 -2.79 7.18
CA ILE A 381 17.55 -2.47 7.35
C ILE A 381 17.72 -1.18 8.16
N ASP A 382 16.91 -0.14 7.90
CA ASP A 382 16.97 1.14 8.62
C ASP A 382 16.60 0.96 10.10
N LEU A 383 15.56 0.17 10.40
CA LEU A 383 15.17 -0.16 11.78
C LEU A 383 16.29 -0.88 12.54
N TYR A 384 16.86 -1.93 11.96
CA TYR A 384 17.96 -2.68 12.59
C TYR A 384 19.26 -1.85 12.68
N SER A 385 19.50 -0.95 11.72
CA SER A 385 20.63 -0.02 11.77
C SER A 385 20.50 0.98 12.93
N ALA A 386 19.28 1.47 13.19
CA ALA A 386 19.00 2.32 14.33
C ALA A 386 19.18 1.57 15.67
N ILE A 387 18.75 0.31 15.76
CA ILE A 387 18.99 -0.55 16.94
C ILE A 387 20.49 -0.76 17.18
N HIS A 388 21.25 -1.05 16.11
CA HIS A 388 22.69 -1.21 16.21
C HIS A 388 23.37 0.07 16.74
N ALA A 389 22.96 1.24 16.25
CA ALA A 389 23.50 2.53 16.72
C ALA A 389 23.13 2.85 18.17
N GLN A 390 21.96 2.43 18.65
CA GLN A 390 21.53 2.65 20.03
C GLN A 390 22.22 1.71 21.04
N ARG A 391 22.58 0.48 20.62
CA ARG A 391 23.31 -0.48 21.46
C ARG A 391 24.56 0.14 22.11
N ASP A 392 25.31 0.93 21.34
CA ASP A 392 26.55 1.55 21.81
C ASP A 392 26.31 2.58 22.93
N ALA A 393 25.06 3.00 23.16
CA ALA A 393 24.69 4.04 24.12
C ALA A 393 24.09 3.55 25.45
N GLU A 394 23.41 2.39 25.51
CA GLU A 394 22.51 2.05 26.64
C GLU A 394 22.94 0.87 27.54
N GLY A 395 23.93 0.05 27.17
CA GLY A 395 24.34 -1.11 27.98
C GLY A 395 23.31 -2.26 28.00
N GLU A 396 23.74 -3.45 28.43
CA GLU A 396 23.02 -4.73 28.28
C GLU A 396 21.65 -4.78 28.98
N ASN A 397 20.62 -5.25 28.27
CA ASN A 397 19.26 -5.48 28.72
C ASN A 397 18.75 -6.73 27.97
N ASP A 398 18.23 -7.76 28.64
CA ASP A 398 17.97 -9.08 28.00
C ASP A 398 17.10 -9.05 26.72
N ALA A 399 16.08 -8.19 26.64
CA ALA A 399 15.28 -7.99 25.41
C ALA A 399 15.98 -7.10 24.38
N ALA A 400 16.85 -6.18 24.83
CA ALA A 400 17.75 -5.46 23.95
C ALA A 400 18.76 -6.44 23.31
N ASP A 401 19.14 -7.51 24.01
CA ASP A 401 20.18 -8.44 23.55
C ASP A 401 19.77 -9.23 22.31
N GLU A 402 18.54 -9.77 22.22
CA GLU A 402 18.11 -10.51 21.01
C GLU A 402 18.15 -9.62 19.76
N TRP A 403 17.50 -8.45 19.82
CA TRP A 403 17.39 -7.56 18.66
C TRP A 403 18.70 -6.85 18.34
N ALA A 404 19.51 -6.50 19.35
CA ALA A 404 20.84 -5.95 19.16
C ALA A 404 21.80 -7.00 18.57
N GLN A 405 21.69 -8.26 18.97
CA GLN A 405 22.44 -9.36 18.37
C GLN A 405 21.99 -9.58 16.92
N ARG A 406 20.69 -9.60 16.65
CA ARG A 406 20.16 -9.71 15.28
C ARG A 406 20.62 -8.54 14.39
N ALA A 407 20.68 -7.32 14.94
CA ALA A 407 21.23 -6.16 14.25
C ALA A 407 22.75 -6.28 13.98
N ALA A 408 23.52 -6.81 14.94
CA ALA A 408 24.94 -7.08 14.76
C ALA A 408 25.19 -8.17 13.70
N THR A 409 24.42 -9.27 13.73
CA THR A 409 24.45 -10.33 12.70
C THR A 409 24.10 -9.76 11.33
N LEU A 410 23.10 -8.88 11.24
CA LEU A 410 22.79 -8.16 10.00
C LEU A 410 23.97 -7.36 9.51
N ARG A 411 24.66 -6.61 10.37
CA ARG A 411 25.88 -5.90 9.97
C ARG A 411 26.93 -6.86 9.41
N THR A 412 27.19 -7.98 10.07
CA THR A 412 28.12 -9.02 9.61
C THR A 412 27.77 -9.50 8.20
N ALA A 413 26.48 -9.76 7.92
CA ALA A 413 26.01 -10.16 6.59
C ALA A 413 26.36 -9.15 5.47
N TYR A 414 26.52 -7.86 5.79
CA TYR A 414 26.88 -6.83 4.81
C TYR A 414 28.39 -6.57 4.71
N VAL A 415 29.11 -6.59 5.84
CA VAL A 415 30.46 -6.01 5.93
C VAL A 415 31.57 -6.99 6.24
N ALA A 416 31.27 -8.26 6.56
CA ALA A 416 32.32 -9.25 6.78
C ALA A 416 33.17 -9.45 5.51
N GLU A 417 34.48 -9.64 5.71
CA GLU A 417 35.45 -9.75 4.63
C GLU A 417 35.31 -11.07 3.87
N ALA A 418 35.25 -12.18 4.60
CA ALA A 418 35.04 -13.52 4.04
C ALA A 418 33.60 -13.69 3.55
N GLN A 419 33.43 -14.38 2.41
CA GLN A 419 32.09 -14.71 1.90
C GLN A 419 31.37 -15.70 2.80
N ASP A 420 32.08 -16.65 3.40
CA ASP A 420 31.49 -17.66 4.27
C ASP A 420 30.90 -17.02 5.53
N ASP A 421 31.63 -16.10 6.17
CA ASP A 421 31.12 -15.33 7.32
C ASP A 421 29.85 -14.53 6.97
N ARG A 422 29.78 -13.94 5.78
CA ARG A 422 28.57 -13.26 5.30
C ARG A 422 27.41 -14.23 5.12
N LEU A 423 27.67 -15.39 4.51
CA LEU A 423 26.66 -16.41 4.27
C LEU A 423 26.13 -16.99 5.58
N ASP A 424 27.00 -17.27 6.54
CA ASP A 424 26.61 -17.81 7.84
C ASP A 424 25.79 -16.79 8.63
N ALA A 425 26.15 -15.51 8.57
CA ALA A 425 25.33 -14.44 9.15
C ALA A 425 23.96 -14.34 8.46
N ILE A 426 23.89 -14.45 7.13
CA ILE A 426 22.64 -14.47 6.37
C ILE A 426 21.76 -15.67 6.81
N ARG A 427 22.32 -16.88 6.87
CA ARG A 427 21.60 -18.09 7.30
C ARG A 427 21.11 -17.99 8.74
N THR A 428 21.92 -17.42 9.62
CA THR A 428 21.53 -17.18 11.02
C THR A 428 20.28 -16.29 11.12
N LEU A 429 20.14 -15.30 10.23
CA LEU A 429 18.98 -14.41 10.18
C LEU A 429 17.73 -15.06 9.58
N TRP A 430 17.89 -16.11 8.77
CA TRP A 430 16.79 -16.93 8.28
C TRP A 430 16.26 -17.89 9.34
N GLY A 431 17.11 -18.27 10.30
CA GLY A 431 16.74 -19.18 11.38
C GLY A 431 16.64 -20.63 10.93
N ASP A 432 15.97 -21.45 11.73
CA ASP A 432 15.84 -22.90 11.54
C ASP A 432 14.57 -23.31 10.76
N GLY A 433 13.74 -22.34 10.35
CA GLY A 433 12.49 -22.56 9.63
C GLY A 433 11.29 -22.98 10.50
N ASN A 434 11.43 -23.06 11.83
CA ASN A 434 10.33 -23.44 12.72
C ASN A 434 9.20 -22.40 12.79
N ASP A 435 9.52 -21.13 12.49
CA ASP A 435 8.56 -20.04 12.31
C ASP A 435 8.63 -19.57 10.84
N PRO A 436 7.66 -19.97 9.99
CA PRO A 436 7.64 -19.63 8.57
C PRO A 436 7.60 -18.12 8.29
N ASP A 437 6.91 -17.34 9.14
CA ASP A 437 6.81 -15.88 8.95
C ASP A 437 8.13 -15.20 9.30
N ARG A 438 8.78 -15.63 10.39
CA ARG A 438 10.13 -15.15 10.77
C ARG A 438 11.18 -15.55 9.74
N ALA A 439 11.13 -16.79 9.22
CA ALA A 439 12.05 -17.26 8.20
C ALA A 439 11.93 -16.45 6.90
N TYR A 440 10.69 -16.22 6.45
CA TYR A 440 10.45 -15.40 5.26
C TYR A 440 10.81 -13.93 5.48
N ALA A 441 10.54 -13.37 6.67
CA ALA A 441 11.01 -12.03 7.03
C ALA A 441 12.54 -11.92 7.02
N GLY A 442 13.25 -12.99 7.41
CA GLY A 442 14.70 -13.12 7.28
C GLY A 442 15.15 -12.97 5.82
N LEU A 443 14.50 -13.66 4.88
CA LEU A 443 14.77 -13.53 3.44
C LEU A 443 14.59 -12.08 2.94
N VAL A 444 13.54 -11.40 3.40
CA VAL A 444 13.28 -9.98 3.10
C VAL A 444 14.40 -9.09 3.66
N LEU A 445 14.75 -9.26 4.93
CA LEU A 445 15.76 -8.50 5.64
C LEU A 445 17.15 -8.61 4.97
N THR A 446 17.52 -9.81 4.52
CA THR A 446 18.83 -10.07 3.93
C THR A 446 18.89 -9.87 2.42
N SER A 447 17.80 -9.53 1.75
CA SER A 447 17.73 -9.41 0.27
C SER A 447 18.89 -8.63 -0.37
N HIS A 448 19.26 -7.48 0.20
CA HIS A 448 20.39 -6.67 -0.27
C HIS A 448 21.77 -7.17 0.20
N ALA A 449 21.85 -7.97 1.26
CA ALA A 449 23.06 -8.68 1.66
C ALA A 449 23.33 -9.85 0.68
N SER A 450 22.30 -10.64 0.39
CA SER A 450 22.33 -11.73 -0.59
C SER A 450 22.78 -11.22 -1.98
N ALA A 451 22.32 -10.03 -2.38
CA ALA A 451 22.73 -9.40 -3.64
C ALA A 451 24.20 -8.94 -3.69
N ARG A 452 24.88 -8.84 -2.54
CA ARG A 452 26.32 -8.52 -2.45
C ARG A 452 27.21 -9.75 -2.48
N MET A 453 26.64 -10.94 -2.33
CA MET A 453 27.39 -12.20 -2.46
C MET A 453 27.90 -12.35 -3.89
N ILE A 454 29.18 -12.71 -4.03
CA ILE A 454 29.79 -13.01 -5.33
C ILE A 454 29.49 -14.48 -5.66
N PRO A 455 28.77 -14.78 -6.76
CA PRO A 455 28.48 -16.15 -7.15
C PRO A 455 29.76 -16.93 -7.43
N SER A 456 29.84 -18.17 -6.94
CA SER A 456 30.96 -19.08 -7.19
C SER A 456 30.50 -20.53 -7.02
N GLU A 457 31.29 -21.47 -7.55
CA GLU A 457 31.00 -22.91 -7.44
C GLU A 457 30.93 -23.37 -5.97
N ALA A 458 31.78 -22.82 -5.10
CA ALA A 458 31.78 -23.12 -3.67
C ALA A 458 30.47 -22.74 -2.96
N LEU A 459 29.66 -21.86 -3.56
CA LEU A 459 28.40 -21.39 -3.01
C LEU A 459 27.18 -21.93 -3.78
N ALA A 460 27.36 -22.81 -4.76
CA ALA A 460 26.30 -23.30 -5.64
C ALA A 460 25.13 -23.92 -4.85
N ASP A 461 25.44 -24.69 -3.79
CA ASP A 461 24.43 -25.32 -2.92
C ASP A 461 23.56 -24.30 -2.17
N SER A 462 24.02 -23.04 -2.05
CA SER A 462 23.27 -21.95 -1.40
C SER A 462 22.56 -21.04 -2.38
N ALA A 463 22.61 -21.34 -3.69
CA ALA A 463 22.07 -20.46 -4.72
C ALA A 463 20.56 -20.25 -4.57
N ALA A 464 19.78 -21.32 -4.34
CA ALA A 464 18.32 -21.24 -4.23
C ALA A 464 17.85 -20.26 -3.13
N PRO A 465 18.24 -20.40 -1.86
CA PRO A 465 17.79 -19.48 -0.82
C PRO A 465 18.34 -18.05 -0.98
N LEU A 466 19.56 -17.88 -1.52
CA LEU A 466 20.10 -16.55 -1.83
C LEU A 466 19.31 -15.86 -2.95
N ILE A 467 18.94 -16.60 -3.99
CA ILE A 467 18.06 -16.13 -5.08
C ILE A 467 16.69 -15.77 -4.51
N SER A 468 16.05 -16.65 -3.73
CA SER A 468 14.77 -16.38 -3.08
C SER A 468 14.81 -15.08 -2.28
N SER A 469 15.85 -14.87 -1.45
CA SER A 469 16.07 -13.64 -0.69
C SER A 469 16.18 -12.42 -1.61
N MET A 470 16.97 -12.46 -2.68
CA MET A 470 17.06 -11.36 -3.65
C MET A 470 15.71 -11.03 -4.30
N LEU A 471 14.92 -12.06 -4.65
CA LEU A 471 13.63 -11.89 -5.31
C LEU A 471 12.55 -11.29 -4.40
N THR A 472 12.65 -11.41 -3.07
CA THR A 472 11.72 -10.70 -2.16
C THR A 472 11.82 -9.17 -2.28
N ALA A 473 12.93 -8.62 -2.78
CA ALA A 473 13.12 -7.19 -2.99
C ALA A 473 13.18 -6.79 -4.48
N GLY A 474 12.85 -7.73 -5.38
CA GLY A 474 12.82 -7.47 -6.83
C GLY A 474 14.22 -7.39 -7.44
N LEU A 475 15.25 -7.92 -6.78
CA LEU A 475 16.65 -7.85 -7.23
C LEU A 475 16.94 -8.93 -8.30
N ASP A 476 16.05 -9.10 -9.27
CA ASP A 476 16.08 -10.13 -10.31
C ASP A 476 17.37 -10.08 -11.16
N ARG A 477 17.86 -8.88 -11.48
CA ARG A 477 19.14 -8.68 -12.17
C ARG A 477 20.35 -9.18 -11.38
N ASN A 478 20.31 -9.11 -10.04
CA ASN A 478 21.36 -9.68 -9.20
C ASN A 478 21.23 -11.20 -9.12
N ALA A 479 20.00 -11.71 -9.01
CA ALA A 479 19.73 -13.14 -9.01
C ALA A 479 20.26 -13.83 -10.28
N ILE A 480 20.06 -13.24 -11.46
CA ILE A 480 20.53 -13.82 -12.74
C ILE A 480 22.04 -14.05 -12.79
N LYS A 481 22.85 -13.32 -12.02
CA LYS A 481 24.31 -13.54 -11.96
C LYS A 481 24.67 -14.93 -11.45
N TRP A 482 23.76 -15.59 -10.73
CA TRP A 482 23.92 -16.95 -10.24
C TRP A 482 23.65 -18.03 -11.29
N ALA A 483 23.08 -17.69 -12.45
CA ALA A 483 22.69 -18.66 -13.47
C ALA A 483 23.78 -19.67 -13.87
N PRO A 484 25.08 -19.32 -13.98
CA PRO A 484 26.13 -20.29 -14.30
C PRO A 484 26.30 -21.40 -13.26
N PHE A 485 25.84 -21.19 -12.03
CA PHE A 485 25.97 -22.10 -10.89
C PHE A 485 24.64 -22.78 -10.54
N CYS A 486 23.63 -22.68 -11.42
CA CYS A 486 22.30 -23.22 -11.20
C CYS A 486 22.01 -24.31 -12.25
N PRO A 487 22.33 -25.59 -11.98
CA PRO A 487 22.03 -26.68 -12.89
C PRO A 487 20.54 -26.76 -13.23
N VAL A 488 20.23 -27.17 -14.46
CA VAL A 488 18.85 -27.36 -14.93
C VAL A 488 18.13 -28.37 -14.04
N GLY A 489 16.89 -28.06 -13.66
CA GLY A 489 16.09 -28.91 -12.77
C GLY A 489 16.30 -28.64 -11.28
N THR A 490 17.21 -27.75 -10.88
CA THR A 490 17.30 -27.31 -9.47
C THR A 490 16.24 -26.25 -9.15
N GLU A 491 15.93 -26.07 -7.86
CA GLU A 491 15.06 -24.98 -7.39
C GLU A 491 15.60 -23.61 -7.85
N ALA A 492 16.90 -23.38 -7.68
CA ALA A 492 17.59 -22.17 -8.12
C ALA A 492 17.36 -21.89 -9.62
N TRP A 493 17.48 -22.91 -10.46
CA TRP A 493 17.15 -22.80 -11.88
C TRP A 493 15.68 -22.44 -12.11
N GLY A 494 14.74 -23.09 -11.42
CA GLY A 494 13.31 -22.80 -11.53
C GLY A 494 12.96 -21.35 -11.19
N LEU A 495 13.54 -20.83 -10.11
CA LEU A 495 13.40 -19.43 -9.70
C LEU A 495 13.93 -18.47 -10.79
N LEU A 496 15.10 -18.76 -11.38
CA LEU A 496 15.67 -17.95 -12.45
C LEU A 496 14.88 -18.03 -13.75
N VAL A 497 14.27 -19.19 -14.06
CA VAL A 497 13.37 -19.36 -15.19
C VAL A 497 12.18 -18.42 -15.09
N LEU A 498 11.62 -18.23 -13.89
CA LEU A 498 10.49 -17.35 -13.65
C LEU A 498 10.90 -15.88 -13.53
N ALA A 499 11.98 -15.58 -12.80
CA ALA A 499 12.35 -14.22 -12.44
C ALA A 499 13.02 -13.42 -13.57
N ASN A 500 13.74 -14.08 -14.49
CA ASN A 500 14.59 -13.38 -15.46
C ASN A 500 13.76 -12.47 -16.42
N PRO A 501 13.92 -11.13 -16.41
CA PRO A 501 13.16 -10.22 -17.26
C PRO A 501 13.48 -10.38 -18.76
N GLY A 502 14.71 -10.78 -19.12
CA GLY A 502 15.17 -10.86 -20.50
C GLY A 502 15.06 -12.26 -21.11
N ARG A 503 14.37 -13.20 -20.46
CA ARG A 503 14.30 -14.58 -20.93
C ARG A 503 13.43 -14.69 -22.18
N ALA A 504 14.04 -15.12 -23.28
CA ALA A 504 13.35 -15.42 -24.54
C ALA A 504 13.18 -16.93 -24.79
N ASN A 505 14.02 -17.77 -24.16
CA ASN A 505 14.03 -19.21 -24.41
C ASN A 505 12.93 -19.93 -23.63
N ARG A 506 12.15 -20.74 -24.35
CA ARG A 506 11.15 -21.63 -23.77
C ARG A 506 11.81 -22.88 -23.19
N THR A 507 11.32 -23.30 -22.03
CA THR A 507 11.71 -24.54 -21.37
C THR A 507 11.00 -25.73 -22.03
N GLY A 508 11.76 -26.77 -22.38
CA GLY A 508 11.23 -28.03 -22.92
C GLY A 508 11.03 -29.10 -21.83
N SER A 509 10.56 -30.28 -22.24
CA SER A 509 10.19 -31.38 -21.33
C SER A 509 11.34 -31.87 -20.45
N GLU A 510 12.58 -31.84 -20.94
CA GLU A 510 13.76 -32.29 -20.19
C GLU A 510 13.94 -31.49 -18.89
N GLY A 511 13.92 -30.16 -18.98
CA GLY A 511 14.06 -29.30 -17.80
C GLY A 511 12.88 -29.42 -16.82
N LEU A 512 11.66 -29.69 -17.34
CA LEU A 512 10.48 -29.92 -16.50
C LEU A 512 10.59 -31.24 -15.72
N ASN A 513 10.94 -32.33 -16.38
CA ASN A 513 11.10 -33.62 -15.73
C ASN A 513 12.26 -33.58 -14.73
N ALA A 514 13.39 -32.97 -15.10
CA ALA A 514 14.53 -32.81 -14.18
C ALA A 514 14.16 -32.00 -12.93
N PHE A 515 13.28 -30.99 -13.05
CA PHE A 515 12.77 -30.27 -11.89
C PHE A 515 11.85 -31.13 -11.04
N ALA A 516 10.93 -31.87 -11.67
CA ALA A 516 10.03 -32.78 -10.99
C ALA A 516 10.75 -33.88 -10.21
N ASP A 517 11.83 -34.41 -10.78
CA ASP A 517 12.63 -35.46 -10.16
C ASP A 517 13.37 -34.96 -8.89
N ASN A 518 13.60 -33.64 -8.78
CA ASN A 518 14.20 -32.98 -7.62
C ASN A 518 13.17 -32.30 -6.70
N ASP A 519 11.87 -32.48 -6.97
CA ASP A 519 10.80 -31.86 -6.19
C ASP A 519 10.44 -32.73 -4.98
N ASP A 520 10.78 -32.25 -3.78
CA ASP A 520 10.48 -32.88 -2.49
C ASP A 520 9.20 -32.36 -1.84
N SER A 521 8.47 -31.46 -2.49
CA SER A 521 7.22 -30.90 -1.97
C SER A 521 6.06 -31.89 -2.05
N ASP A 522 5.11 -31.75 -1.12
CA ASP A 522 3.91 -32.58 -1.08
C ASP A 522 3.13 -32.52 -2.40
N ASP A 523 2.76 -33.69 -2.93
CA ASP A 523 2.05 -33.85 -4.22
C ASP A 523 2.71 -33.11 -5.42
N ALA A 524 4.03 -32.89 -5.37
CA ALA A 524 4.80 -32.12 -6.35
C ALA A 524 4.20 -30.72 -6.60
N ILE A 525 3.73 -30.07 -5.53
CA ILE A 525 3.09 -28.75 -5.62
C ILE A 525 4.05 -27.69 -6.18
N ARG A 526 5.36 -27.78 -5.86
CA ARG A 526 6.38 -26.89 -6.38
C ARG A 526 6.51 -26.99 -7.90
N SER A 527 6.54 -28.21 -8.44
CA SER A 527 6.54 -28.46 -9.90
C SER A 527 5.26 -27.96 -10.57
N ARG A 528 4.11 -28.14 -9.92
CA ARG A 528 2.82 -27.63 -10.43
C ARG A 528 2.79 -26.10 -10.46
N PHE A 529 3.34 -25.43 -9.45
CA PHE A 529 3.45 -23.96 -9.43
C PHE A 529 4.49 -23.43 -10.41
N LEU A 530 5.64 -24.11 -10.56
CA LEU A 530 6.62 -23.77 -11.59
C LEU A 530 5.99 -23.84 -12.98
N LEU A 531 5.28 -24.94 -13.28
CA LEU A 531 4.57 -25.10 -14.55
C LEU A 531 3.52 -24.00 -14.76
N ALA A 532 2.69 -23.72 -13.75
CA ALA A 532 1.69 -22.65 -13.80
C ALA A 532 2.31 -21.28 -14.12
N GLY A 533 3.41 -20.94 -13.43
CA GLY A 533 4.13 -19.69 -13.64
C GLY A 533 4.76 -19.60 -15.03
N MET A 534 5.40 -20.67 -15.51
CA MET A 534 5.99 -20.68 -16.86
C MET A 534 4.94 -20.62 -17.95
N MET A 535 3.81 -21.31 -17.79
CA MET A 535 2.69 -21.21 -18.73
C MET A 535 2.12 -19.80 -18.75
N GLY A 536 1.93 -19.17 -17.59
CA GLY A 536 1.40 -17.80 -17.52
C GLY A 536 2.34 -16.75 -18.13
N LEU A 537 3.66 -16.97 -18.07
CA LEU A 537 4.67 -16.08 -18.63
C LEU A 537 5.07 -16.44 -20.08
N ASP A 538 4.41 -17.42 -20.72
CA ASP A 538 4.77 -17.94 -22.05
C ASP A 538 6.22 -18.48 -22.18
N ARG A 539 6.75 -19.05 -21.09
CA ARG A 539 8.16 -19.52 -20.95
C ARG A 539 8.34 -21.02 -21.11
N VAL A 540 7.32 -21.75 -21.50
CA VAL A 540 7.37 -23.20 -21.70
C VAL A 540 6.87 -23.57 -23.09
N ASP A 541 7.45 -24.61 -23.68
CA ASP A 541 6.93 -25.14 -24.94
C ASP A 541 5.48 -25.64 -24.76
N PRO A 542 4.52 -25.27 -25.62
CA PRO A 542 3.11 -25.66 -25.45
C PRO A 542 2.83 -27.16 -25.52
N ALA A 543 3.64 -27.96 -26.22
CA ALA A 543 3.50 -29.41 -26.21
C ALA A 543 4.05 -29.99 -24.90
N ALA A 544 5.26 -29.57 -24.52
CA ALA A 544 5.86 -29.96 -23.24
C ALA A 544 4.97 -29.62 -22.04
N ALA A 545 4.37 -28.42 -22.03
CA ALA A 545 3.47 -27.97 -20.98
C ALA A 545 2.22 -28.85 -20.85
N ARG A 546 1.59 -29.22 -21.97
CA ARG A 546 0.40 -30.08 -21.98
C ARG A 546 0.70 -31.50 -21.49
N ASP A 547 1.79 -32.09 -21.97
CA ASP A 547 2.20 -33.42 -21.56
C ASP A 547 2.55 -33.45 -20.06
N PHE A 548 3.30 -32.45 -19.60
CA PHE A 548 3.69 -32.35 -18.19
C PHE A 548 2.51 -32.03 -17.26
N ALA A 549 1.58 -31.16 -17.68
CA ALA A 549 0.32 -30.94 -16.97
C ALA A 549 -0.50 -32.23 -16.82
N GLY A 550 -0.54 -33.06 -17.87
CA GLY A 550 -1.16 -34.38 -17.86
C GLY A 550 -0.52 -35.33 -16.83
N LYS A 551 0.81 -35.36 -16.76
CA LYS A 551 1.54 -36.15 -15.73
C LYS A 551 1.22 -35.69 -14.31
N LEU A 552 1.14 -34.37 -14.09
CA LEU A 552 0.86 -33.78 -12.79
C LEU A 552 -0.64 -33.82 -12.41
N GLY A 553 -1.52 -34.22 -13.33
CA GLY A 553 -2.97 -34.26 -13.12
C GLY A 553 -3.62 -32.88 -13.01
N VAL A 554 -3.06 -31.85 -13.65
CA VAL A 554 -3.54 -30.47 -13.56
C VAL A 554 -4.20 -30.04 -14.88
N ASP A 555 -5.46 -29.61 -14.81
CA ASP A 555 -6.15 -28.99 -15.95
C ASP A 555 -6.14 -27.45 -15.81
N PHE A 556 -5.24 -26.80 -16.55
CA PHE A 556 -5.14 -25.34 -16.63
C PHE A 556 -6.22 -24.69 -17.51
N ASN A 557 -7.00 -25.47 -18.26
CA ASN A 557 -8.09 -24.95 -19.09
C ASN A 557 -9.42 -24.88 -18.33
N ARG A 558 -9.47 -25.40 -17.10
CA ARG A 558 -10.68 -25.40 -16.28
C ARG A 558 -11.16 -23.97 -16.01
N GLN A 559 -12.39 -23.68 -16.42
CA GLN A 559 -12.99 -22.36 -16.24
C GLN A 559 -13.92 -22.31 -15.02
N THR A 560 -13.72 -21.30 -14.17
CA THR A 560 -14.62 -20.93 -13.07
C THR A 560 -15.30 -19.59 -13.39
N ARG A 561 -16.09 -19.04 -12.46
CA ARG A 561 -16.59 -17.66 -12.59
C ARG A 561 -15.45 -16.65 -12.45
N TRP A 562 -14.46 -16.94 -11.60
CA TRP A 562 -13.34 -16.04 -11.34
C TRP A 562 -12.30 -16.07 -12.48
N THR A 563 -11.94 -17.25 -13.02
CA THR A 563 -10.98 -17.33 -14.16
C THR A 563 -11.52 -16.57 -15.38
N ARG A 564 -12.81 -16.73 -15.68
CA ARG A 564 -13.46 -15.96 -16.75
C ARG A 564 -13.41 -14.45 -16.50
N ALA A 565 -13.61 -14.01 -15.26
CA ALA A 565 -13.58 -12.58 -14.93
C ALA A 565 -12.18 -11.99 -15.13
N ILE A 566 -11.13 -12.67 -14.65
CA ILE A 566 -9.76 -12.17 -14.79
C ILE A 566 -9.25 -12.25 -16.23
N ASP A 567 -9.63 -13.30 -16.98
CA ASP A 567 -9.29 -13.44 -18.40
C ASP A 567 -9.98 -12.34 -19.25
N GLN A 568 -11.25 -12.00 -18.94
CA GLN A 568 -11.97 -10.90 -19.59
C GLN A 568 -11.37 -9.54 -19.24
N ALA A 569 -10.96 -9.34 -17.98
CA ALA A 569 -10.25 -8.13 -17.56
C ALA A 569 -8.95 -7.95 -18.35
N ALA A 570 -8.17 -9.01 -18.51
CA ALA A 570 -6.95 -9.00 -19.31
C ALA A 570 -7.22 -8.79 -20.80
N ALA A 571 -8.30 -9.38 -21.34
CA ALA A 571 -8.71 -9.18 -22.73
C ALA A 571 -9.11 -7.73 -23.04
N SER A 572 -9.62 -7.00 -22.05
CA SER A 572 -9.91 -5.56 -22.15
C SER A 572 -8.70 -4.65 -21.86
N ASN A 573 -7.51 -5.23 -21.65
CA ASN A 573 -6.28 -4.53 -21.28
C ASN A 573 -6.44 -3.62 -20.03
N ASN A 574 -7.28 -4.04 -19.08
CA ASN A 574 -7.56 -3.26 -17.88
C ASN A 574 -6.65 -3.67 -16.72
N GLN A 575 -5.50 -3.01 -16.62
CA GLN A 575 -4.48 -3.28 -15.60
C GLN A 575 -5.03 -3.22 -14.16
N ALA A 576 -5.82 -2.20 -13.81
CA ALA A 576 -6.35 -2.06 -12.45
C ALA A 576 -7.35 -3.17 -12.13
N LEU A 577 -8.23 -3.53 -13.06
CA LEU A 577 -9.19 -4.61 -12.84
C LEU A 577 -8.49 -5.97 -12.71
N VAL A 578 -7.47 -6.24 -13.53
CA VAL A 578 -6.64 -7.45 -13.38
C VAL A 578 -5.97 -7.47 -12.01
N ALA A 579 -5.37 -6.37 -11.55
CA ALA A 579 -4.74 -6.29 -10.23
C ALA A 579 -5.75 -6.53 -9.09
N LEU A 580 -6.95 -5.97 -9.17
CA LEU A 580 -8.02 -6.21 -8.19
C LEU A 580 -8.46 -7.68 -8.16
N LEU A 581 -8.65 -8.30 -9.33
CA LEU A 581 -9.07 -9.70 -9.42
C LEU A 581 -7.96 -10.68 -9.04
N ALA A 582 -6.71 -10.36 -9.35
CA ALA A 582 -5.53 -11.08 -8.89
C ALA A 582 -5.45 -11.05 -7.35
N ALA A 583 -5.55 -9.86 -6.73
CA ALA A 583 -5.59 -9.73 -5.28
C ALA A 583 -6.75 -10.54 -4.68
N PHE A 584 -7.95 -10.44 -5.27
CA PHE A 584 -9.11 -11.20 -4.83
C PHE A 584 -8.90 -12.73 -4.88
N GLY A 585 -8.23 -13.23 -5.92
CA GLY A 585 -7.92 -14.66 -6.10
C GLY A 585 -6.75 -15.16 -5.26
N MET A 586 -5.89 -14.26 -4.78
CA MET A 586 -4.71 -14.57 -3.95
C MET A 586 -4.98 -14.51 -2.44
N GLN A 587 -6.24 -14.38 -2.03
CA GLN A 587 -6.58 -14.41 -0.60
C GLN A 587 -6.33 -15.79 0.00
N GLY A 588 -5.65 -15.82 1.15
CA GLY A 588 -5.33 -17.05 1.85
C GLY A 588 -4.23 -16.83 2.88
N ASP A 589 -4.10 -17.78 3.82
CA ASP A 589 -3.14 -17.65 4.91
C ASP A 589 -1.72 -18.09 4.52
N ASP A 590 -1.63 -18.99 3.55
CA ASP A 590 -0.42 -19.67 3.07
C ASP A 590 -0.60 -20.16 1.61
N TRP A 591 0.49 -20.55 0.96
CA TRP A 591 0.47 -21.01 -0.44
C TRP A 591 -0.28 -22.33 -0.67
N GLY A 592 -0.52 -23.14 0.36
CA GLY A 592 -1.37 -24.33 0.28
C GLY A 592 -2.85 -24.00 0.04
N ARG A 593 -3.27 -22.74 0.24
CA ARG A 593 -4.61 -22.25 -0.15
C ARG A 593 -4.71 -21.88 -1.63
N MET A 594 -3.59 -21.73 -2.33
CA MET A 594 -3.54 -21.42 -3.75
C MET A 594 -3.52 -22.70 -4.59
N THR A 595 -4.30 -22.75 -5.66
CA THR A 595 -4.21 -23.87 -6.61
C THR A 595 -3.37 -23.48 -7.83
N PRO A 596 -2.66 -24.41 -8.48
CA PRO A 596 -1.88 -24.12 -9.69
C PRO A 596 -2.70 -23.44 -10.81
N LEU A 597 -3.97 -23.83 -10.98
CA LEU A 597 -4.89 -23.19 -11.93
C LEU A 597 -5.04 -21.68 -11.67
N HIS A 598 -5.32 -21.29 -10.43
CA HIS A 598 -5.52 -19.89 -10.08
C HIS A 598 -4.22 -19.10 -10.26
N LEU A 599 -3.08 -19.66 -9.85
CA LEU A 599 -1.77 -19.06 -10.08
C LEU A 599 -1.50 -18.82 -11.58
N TYR A 600 -1.77 -19.81 -12.44
CA TYR A 600 -1.63 -19.67 -13.89
C TYR A 600 -2.45 -18.49 -14.44
N HIS A 601 -3.73 -18.39 -14.09
CA HIS A 601 -4.58 -17.30 -14.55
C HIS A 601 -4.16 -15.93 -13.99
N VAL A 602 -3.70 -15.86 -12.73
CA VAL A 602 -3.13 -14.62 -12.17
C VAL A 602 -1.91 -14.18 -12.99
N VAL A 603 -0.94 -15.07 -13.16
CA VAL A 603 0.33 -14.77 -13.83
C VAL A 603 0.09 -14.42 -15.31
N SER A 604 -0.75 -15.19 -16.01
CA SER A 604 -1.11 -14.95 -17.41
C SER A 604 -1.82 -13.61 -17.60
N ALA A 605 -2.79 -13.28 -16.75
CA ALA A 605 -3.53 -12.03 -16.84
C ALA A 605 -2.62 -10.82 -16.58
N LEU A 606 -1.75 -10.90 -15.57
CA LEU A 606 -0.77 -9.84 -15.26
C LEU A 606 0.24 -9.65 -16.39
N HIS A 607 0.81 -10.74 -16.92
CA HIS A 607 1.71 -10.72 -18.06
C HIS A 607 1.07 -10.04 -19.27
N ARG A 608 -0.16 -10.43 -19.61
CA ARG A 608 -0.89 -9.91 -20.77
C ARG A 608 -1.15 -8.41 -20.73
N VAL A 609 -1.35 -7.83 -19.54
CA VAL A 609 -1.58 -6.38 -19.38
C VAL A 609 -0.32 -5.57 -19.11
N GLY A 610 0.87 -6.20 -19.21
CA GLY A 610 2.17 -5.54 -19.05
C GLY A 610 2.60 -5.35 -17.59
N LEU A 611 2.03 -6.09 -16.64
CA LEU A 611 2.48 -6.15 -15.24
C LEU A 611 3.46 -7.31 -15.06
N ASP A 612 4.46 -7.37 -15.95
CA ASP A 612 5.43 -8.45 -16.05
C ASP A 612 6.23 -8.66 -14.77
N ASN A 613 6.60 -7.57 -14.11
CA ASN A 613 7.43 -7.64 -12.92
C ASN A 613 6.67 -8.32 -11.78
N GLU A 614 5.42 -7.93 -11.55
CA GLU A 614 4.54 -8.56 -10.57
C GLU A 614 4.25 -10.02 -10.94
N ALA A 615 3.97 -10.32 -12.21
CA ALA A 615 3.71 -11.68 -12.68
C ALA A 615 4.90 -12.61 -12.38
N ARG A 616 6.12 -12.18 -12.69
CA ARG A 616 7.36 -12.94 -12.44
C ARG A 616 7.62 -13.13 -10.95
N MET A 617 7.47 -12.07 -10.16
CA MET A 617 7.75 -12.13 -8.72
C MET A 617 6.75 -12.98 -7.96
N ILE A 618 5.45 -12.90 -8.31
CA ILE A 618 4.41 -13.77 -7.73
C ILE A 618 4.66 -15.24 -8.09
N ALA A 619 5.01 -15.53 -9.35
CA ALA A 619 5.31 -16.89 -9.77
C ALA A 619 6.55 -17.47 -9.05
N ALA A 620 7.62 -16.68 -8.94
CA ALA A 620 8.84 -17.11 -8.24
C ALA A 620 8.60 -17.27 -6.73
N GLU A 621 7.82 -16.39 -6.11
CA GLU A 621 7.43 -16.52 -4.70
C GLU A 621 6.62 -17.79 -4.45
N ALA A 622 5.76 -18.19 -5.38
CA ALA A 622 5.00 -19.44 -5.28
C ALA A 622 5.91 -20.66 -5.19
N VAL A 623 6.97 -20.71 -6.00
CA VAL A 623 7.93 -21.81 -6.02
C VAL A 623 8.83 -21.80 -4.78
N ALA A 624 9.25 -20.62 -4.32
CA ALA A 624 10.16 -20.47 -3.18
C ALA A 624 9.53 -20.75 -1.80
N ARG A 625 8.21 -20.89 -1.72
CA ARG A 625 7.47 -20.95 -0.43
C ARG A 625 6.65 -22.23 -0.24
N VAL A 626 6.90 -23.27 -1.06
CA VAL A 626 6.23 -24.57 -0.97
C VAL A 626 7.16 -25.76 -0.99
#